data_AF-A0A8S8YAB2-F1
#
_entry.id   AF-A0A8S8YAB2-F1
#
_cell.length_a   1.000
_cell.length_b   1.000
_cell.length_c   1.000
_cell.angle_alpha   90.00
_cell.angle_beta   90.00
_cell.angle_gamma   90.00
#
_symmetry.space_group_name_H-M   'P 1'
#
loop_
_entity.id
_entity.type
_entity.pdbx_description
1 polymer ?
#
loop_
_entity_poly.entity_id
_entity_poly.type
_entity_poly.pdbx_seq_one_letter_code
_entity_poly.pdbx_strand_id
1 'polypeptide(L)'
;MRGLKTNRSGPSSQGTWEFKDLSLGVFLQQLHEQRILNTALDAMSVNLLGNSTTFRITRQAAVAGKIAFPIPGDEPVGGTFEISISGEGLEDWLQAATWHEGRSQVPRHINDEHSMTEDGEATTWI
;
A
#
# COMPACT_ATOMS: atom_id res chain seq x y z
N MET A 1 -18.24 -41.02 9.32
CA MET A 1 -17.83 -39.70 9.83
C MET A 1 -17.04 -39.00 8.74
N ARG A 2 -17.36 -37.72 8.46
CA ARG A 2 -16.91 -36.96 7.28
C ARG A 2 -15.41 -36.68 7.34
N GLY A 3 -14.71 -36.96 6.24
CA GLY A 3 -13.29 -36.64 6.08
C GLY A 3 -13.03 -35.14 6.04
N LEU A 4 -12.05 -34.69 6.83
CA LEU A 4 -11.52 -33.34 6.81
C LEU A 4 -10.85 -33.11 5.44
N LYS A 5 -11.42 -32.25 4.60
CA LYS A 5 -10.73 -31.77 3.40
C LYS A 5 -9.62 -30.84 3.85
N THR A 6 -8.37 -31.29 3.77
CA THR A 6 -7.22 -30.41 3.94
C THR A 6 -7.22 -29.42 2.77
N ASN A 7 -7.28 -28.14 3.10
CA ASN A 7 -7.20 -27.07 2.12
C ASN A 7 -5.78 -27.10 1.54
N ARG A 8 -5.62 -27.64 0.33
CA ARG A 8 -4.33 -27.56 -0.38
C ARG A 8 -4.22 -26.16 -0.96
N SER A 9 -3.48 -25.28 -0.28
CA SER A 9 -2.90 -24.12 -0.96
C SER A 9 -2.00 -24.66 -2.08
N GLY A 10 -2.39 -24.43 -3.33
CA GLY A 10 -1.53 -24.72 -4.47
C GLY A 10 -0.22 -23.92 -4.35
N PRO A 11 0.89 -24.41 -4.92
CA PRO A 11 2.17 -23.69 -4.84
C PRO A 11 2.01 -22.31 -5.47
N SER A 12 2.31 -21.25 -4.72
CA SER A 12 2.39 -19.91 -5.25
C SER A 12 3.60 -19.85 -6.19
N SER A 13 3.39 -19.71 -7.50
CA SER A 13 4.47 -19.30 -8.39
C SER A 13 4.85 -17.87 -8.02
N GLN A 14 5.99 -17.70 -7.35
CA GLN A 14 6.57 -16.37 -7.15
C GLN A 14 7.24 -15.95 -8.47
N GLY A 15 6.76 -14.85 -9.04
CA GLY A 15 7.35 -14.21 -10.21
C GLY A 15 7.67 -12.77 -9.87
N THR A 16 8.84 -12.30 -10.31
CA THR A 16 9.24 -10.90 -10.23
C THR A 16 9.10 -10.30 -11.63
N TRP A 17 8.43 -9.16 -11.70
CA TRP A 17 8.32 -8.38 -12.93
C TRP A 17 8.93 -7.01 -12.71
N GLU A 18 9.73 -6.55 -13.66
CA GLU A 18 10.32 -5.22 -13.66
C GLU A 18 9.82 -4.48 -14.89
N PHE A 19 9.38 -3.23 -14.68
CA PHE A 19 8.92 -2.35 -15.74
C PHE A 19 9.65 -1.01 -15.61
N LYS A 20 10.08 -0.46 -16.74
CA LYS A 20 10.60 0.91 -16.83
C LYS A 20 9.53 1.82 -17.42
N ASP A 21 9.45 3.05 -16.92
CA ASP A 21 8.55 4.10 -17.40
C ASP A 21 7.05 3.70 -17.40
N LEU A 22 6.66 2.81 -16.48
CA LEU A 22 5.28 2.39 -16.32
C LEU A 22 4.47 3.50 -15.63
N SER A 23 3.36 3.90 -16.24
CA SER A 23 2.44 4.84 -15.60
C SER A 23 1.79 4.23 -14.37
N LEU A 24 1.85 4.96 -13.25
CA LEU A 24 1.09 4.64 -12.02
C LEU A 24 -0.31 5.25 -12.02
N GLY A 25 -0.77 5.83 -13.13
CA GLY A 25 -2.04 6.58 -13.19
C GLY A 25 -3.25 5.75 -12.74
N VAL A 26 -3.38 4.50 -13.18
CA VAL A 26 -4.49 3.63 -12.76
C VAL A 26 -4.43 3.32 -11.27
N PHE A 27 -3.23 3.07 -10.74
CA PHE A 27 -3.02 2.81 -9.32
C PHE A 27 -3.41 4.03 -8.48
N LEU A 28 -2.91 5.21 -8.83
CA LEU A 28 -3.24 6.46 -8.14
C LEU A 28 -4.73 6.81 -8.23
N GLN A 29 -5.34 6.61 -9.40
CA GLN A 29 -6.78 6.81 -9.59
C GLN A 29 -7.60 5.96 -8.61
N GLN A 30 -7.22 4.69 -8.40
CA GLN A 30 -7.89 3.82 -7.43
C GLN A 30 -7.72 4.31 -5.99
N LEU A 31 -6.56 4.84 -5.61
CA LEU A 31 -6.36 5.43 -4.27
C LEU A 31 -7.30 6.63 -4.04
N HIS A 32 -7.47 7.48 -5.05
CA HIS A 32 -8.38 8.62 -5.02
C HIS A 32 -9.85 8.18 -4.93
N GLU A 33 -10.28 7.26 -5.80
CA GLU A 33 -11.66 6.75 -5.81
C GLU A 33 -12.03 6.08 -4.49
N GLN A 34 -11.09 5.35 -3.89
CA GLN A 34 -11.27 4.71 -2.59
C GLN A 34 -11.11 5.67 -1.40
N ARG A 35 -10.62 6.90 -1.63
CA ARG A 35 -10.36 7.92 -0.60
C ARG A 35 -9.40 7.44 0.51
N ILE A 36 -8.40 6.64 0.14
CA ILE A 36 -7.41 6.04 1.08
C ILE A 36 -6.02 6.69 1.00
N LEU A 37 -5.96 7.97 0.60
CA LEU A 37 -4.69 8.63 0.28
C LEU A 37 -3.76 8.81 1.50
N ASN A 38 -4.30 8.98 2.71
CA ASN A 38 -3.48 9.02 3.93
C ASN A 38 -2.87 7.65 4.25
N THR A 39 -3.69 6.60 4.21
CA THR A 39 -3.20 5.22 4.37
C THR A 39 -2.19 4.86 3.30
N ALA A 40 -2.39 5.32 2.06
CA ALA A 40 -1.44 5.11 0.98
C ALA A 40 -0.12 5.84 1.24
N LEU A 41 -0.16 7.10 1.71
CA LEU A 41 1.06 7.81 2.09
C LEU A 41 1.84 7.01 3.12
N ASP A 42 1.18 6.63 4.22
CA ASP A 42 1.81 5.93 5.34
C ASP A 42 2.40 4.58 4.88
N ALA A 43 1.59 3.76 4.19
CA ALA A 43 2.02 2.43 3.74
C ALA A 43 3.10 2.48 2.65
N MET A 44 3.07 3.48 1.76
CA MET A 44 4.06 3.61 0.68
C MET A 44 5.34 4.29 1.16
N SER A 45 5.33 5.04 2.25
CA SER A 45 6.52 5.70 2.80
C SER A 45 7.24 4.92 3.90
N VAL A 46 6.61 3.89 4.48
CA VAL A 46 7.15 3.16 5.65
C VAL A 46 8.57 2.60 5.42
N ASN A 47 8.88 2.16 4.19
CA ASN A 47 10.20 1.65 3.81
C ASN A 47 10.91 2.56 2.79
N LEU A 48 10.61 3.86 2.81
CA LEU A 48 11.26 4.82 1.92
C LEU A 48 12.74 4.96 2.30
N LEU A 49 13.62 4.61 1.37
CA LEU A 49 15.07 4.70 1.51
C LEU A 49 15.62 5.43 0.28
N GLY A 50 15.95 6.72 0.48
CA GLY A 50 16.38 7.61 -0.60
C GLY A 50 15.33 7.73 -1.70
N ASN A 51 15.69 7.28 -2.90
CA ASN A 51 14.85 7.37 -4.10
C ASN A 51 14.09 6.06 -4.40
N SER A 52 13.86 5.22 -3.39
CA SER A 52 13.16 3.93 -3.54
C SER A 52 12.31 3.60 -2.33
N THR A 53 11.18 2.92 -2.54
CA THR A 53 10.36 2.37 -1.46
C THR A 53 9.80 1.01 -1.87
N THR A 54 9.45 0.19 -0.88
CA THR A 54 8.77 -1.08 -1.08
C THR A 54 7.59 -1.19 -0.14
N PHE A 55 6.44 -1.57 -0.68
CA PHE A 55 5.19 -1.74 0.07
C PHE A 55 4.41 -2.94 -0.46
N ARG A 56 3.37 -3.34 0.27
CA ARG A 56 2.55 -4.52 -0.05
C ARG A 56 1.11 -4.12 -0.33
N ILE A 57 0.46 -4.82 -1.25
CA ILE A 57 -0.99 -4.78 -1.44
C ILE A 57 -1.57 -6.19 -1.45
N THR A 58 -2.83 -6.36 -1.05
CA THR A 58 -3.48 -7.67 -1.08
C THR A 58 -3.82 -8.08 -2.52
N ARG A 59 -3.57 -9.35 -2.88
CA ARG A 59 -3.91 -9.85 -4.23
C ARG A 59 -5.42 -9.89 -4.45
N GLN A 60 -6.19 -10.20 -3.42
CA GLN A 60 -7.65 -10.27 -3.51
C GLN A 60 -8.27 -8.91 -3.83
N ALA A 61 -7.81 -7.82 -3.21
CA ALA A 61 -8.27 -6.48 -3.57
C ALA A 61 -7.89 -6.14 -5.01
N ALA A 62 -6.65 -6.41 -5.40
CA ALA A 62 -6.15 -6.11 -6.75
C ALA A 62 -6.96 -6.83 -7.84
N VAL A 63 -7.32 -8.11 -7.64
CA VAL A 63 -8.18 -8.88 -8.56
C VAL A 63 -9.59 -8.26 -8.67
N ALA A 64 -10.09 -7.66 -7.60
CA ALA A 64 -11.36 -6.92 -7.59
C ALA A 64 -11.22 -5.48 -8.12
N GLY A 65 -10.05 -5.09 -8.65
CA GLY A 65 -9.78 -3.75 -9.15
C GLY A 65 -9.55 -2.70 -8.07
N LYS A 66 -9.30 -3.12 -6.81
CA LYS A 66 -9.11 -2.24 -5.65
C LYS A 66 -7.69 -2.32 -5.09
N ILE A 67 -7.30 -1.32 -4.32
CA ILE A 67 -6.06 -1.31 -3.54
C ILE A 67 -6.40 -1.48 -2.07
N ALA A 68 -5.73 -2.42 -1.40
CA ALA A 68 -5.77 -2.55 0.04
C ALA A 68 -4.36 -2.90 0.53
N PHE A 69 -3.86 -2.12 1.48
CA PHE A 69 -2.59 -2.37 2.15
C PHE A 69 -2.85 -3.36 3.30
N PRO A 70 -2.11 -4.48 3.38
CA PRO A 70 -2.22 -5.38 4.52
C PRO A 70 -1.76 -4.68 5.79
N ILE A 71 -2.30 -5.08 6.93
CA ILE A 71 -1.80 -4.67 8.24
C ILE A 71 -0.34 -5.15 8.36
N PRO A 72 0.59 -4.34 8.89
CA PRO A 72 1.97 -4.79 9.08
C PRO A 72 2.02 -6.08 9.92
N GLY A 73 2.84 -7.04 9.47
CA GLY A 73 2.96 -8.35 10.12
C GLY A 73 1.86 -9.36 9.76
N ASP A 74 0.77 -8.94 9.12
CA ASP A 74 -0.30 -9.85 8.68
C ASP A 74 0.01 -10.52 7.32
N GLU A 75 -0.39 -11.78 7.21
CA GLU A 75 -0.36 -12.54 5.96
C GLU A 75 -1.79 -12.82 5.47
N PRO A 76 -2.37 -11.95 4.62
CA PRO A 76 -3.75 -12.05 4.21
C PRO A 76 -4.01 -13.30 3.35
N VAL A 77 -5.22 -13.85 3.46
CA VAL A 77 -5.66 -14.97 2.62
C VAL A 77 -5.55 -14.58 1.13
N GLY A 78 -4.93 -15.44 0.34
CA GLY A 78 -4.64 -15.16 -1.08
C GLY A 78 -3.33 -14.40 -1.32
N GLY A 79 -2.63 -13.99 -0.26
CA GLY A 79 -1.29 -13.39 -0.31
C GLY A 79 -1.27 -11.96 -0.80
N THR A 80 -0.04 -11.44 -0.98
CA THR A 80 0.21 -10.04 -1.37
C THR A 80 0.99 -9.94 -2.67
N PHE A 81 0.92 -8.78 -3.30
CA PHE A 81 1.99 -8.28 -4.16
C PHE A 81 2.94 -7.44 -3.32
N GLU A 82 4.24 -7.67 -3.47
CA GLU A 82 5.26 -6.73 -3.02
C GLU A 82 5.59 -5.83 -4.22
N ILE A 83 5.54 -4.52 -4.01
CA ILE A 83 5.72 -3.51 -5.04
C ILE A 83 6.88 -2.63 -4.61
N SER A 84 7.91 -2.58 -5.44
CA SER A 84 9.01 -1.62 -5.30
C SER A 84 8.90 -0.57 -6.39
N ILE A 85 8.98 0.70 -6.00
CA ILE A 85 9.06 1.83 -6.93
C ILE A 85 10.32 2.64 -6.64
N SER A 86 10.91 3.22 -7.68
CA SER A 86 12.08 4.09 -7.56
C SER A 86 12.00 5.24 -8.56
N GLY A 87 12.58 6.37 -8.17
CA GLY A 87 12.58 7.60 -8.96
C GLY A 87 13.24 8.75 -8.22
N GLU A 88 13.83 9.69 -8.95
CA GLU A 88 14.38 10.91 -8.35
C GLU A 88 13.26 11.74 -7.71
N GLY A 89 13.48 12.21 -6.47
CA GLY A 89 12.48 13.00 -5.75
C GLY A 89 11.25 12.18 -5.31
N LEU A 90 11.43 10.88 -5.08
CA LEU A 90 10.32 9.97 -4.73
C LEU A 90 9.54 10.44 -3.50
N GLU A 91 10.22 10.99 -2.49
CA GLU A 91 9.57 11.51 -1.28
C GLU A 91 8.56 12.62 -1.60
N ASP A 92 9.00 13.66 -2.33
CA ASP A 92 8.15 14.76 -2.75
C ASP A 92 7.03 14.28 -3.67
N TRP A 93 7.34 13.35 -4.57
CA TRP A 93 6.35 12.75 -5.45
C TRP A 93 5.27 11.99 -4.67
N LEU A 94 5.63 11.22 -3.64
CA LEU A 94 4.65 10.51 -2.78
C LEU A 94 3.74 11.49 -2.04
N GLN A 95 4.30 12.57 -1.49
CA GLN A 95 3.50 13.59 -0.82
C GLN A 95 2.51 14.27 -1.79
N ALA A 96 2.96 14.61 -3.00
CA ALA A 96 2.12 15.23 -4.02
C ALA A 96 1.05 14.27 -4.56
N ALA A 97 1.43 13.02 -4.86
CA ALA A 97 0.55 12.00 -5.43
C ALA A 97 -0.53 11.51 -4.43
N THR A 98 -0.32 11.71 -3.14
CA THR A 98 -1.29 11.37 -2.08
C THR A 98 -1.97 12.59 -1.48
N TRP A 99 -1.77 13.77 -2.05
CA TRP A 99 -2.39 14.99 -1.53
C TRP A 99 -3.90 15.01 -1.79
N HIS A 100 -4.66 15.51 -0.82
CA HIS A 100 -6.09 15.79 -0.97
C HIS A 100 -6.49 17.01 -0.14
N GLU A 101 -7.63 17.62 -0.46
CA GLU A 101 -8.12 18.88 0.11
C GLU A 101 -8.23 18.91 1.65
N GLY A 102 -8.47 17.75 2.27
CA GLY A 102 -8.50 17.63 3.73
C GLY A 102 -7.19 18.06 4.39
N ARG A 103 -6.06 17.93 3.68
CA ARG A 103 -4.74 18.35 4.16
C ARG A 103 -4.52 19.86 4.16
N SER A 104 -5.41 20.64 3.54
CA SER A 104 -5.39 22.10 3.70
C SER A 104 -5.82 22.54 5.10
N GLN A 105 -6.63 21.74 5.80
CA GLN A 105 -7.07 22.00 7.17
C GLN A 105 -6.23 21.26 8.19
N VAL A 106 -5.87 20.01 7.88
CA VAL A 106 -5.02 19.16 8.73
C VAL A 106 -3.85 18.66 7.90
N PRO A 107 -2.73 19.42 7.85
CA PRO A 107 -1.54 19.01 7.11
C PRO A 107 -1.06 17.62 7.53
N ARG A 108 -0.62 16.84 6.54
CA ARG A 108 0.00 15.53 6.74
C ARG A 108 1.29 15.45 5.92
N HIS A 109 2.32 14.88 6.52
CA HIS A 109 3.65 14.68 5.96
C HIS A 109 4.13 13.25 6.22
N ILE A 110 5.11 12.79 5.45
CA ILE A 110 5.78 11.52 5.71
C ILE A 110 6.41 11.59 7.11
N ASN A 111 6.19 10.55 7.93
CA ASN A 111 6.67 10.44 9.31
C ASN A 111 6.16 11.55 10.25
N ASP A 112 4.96 12.08 10.02
CA ASP A 112 4.31 12.99 10.97
C ASP A 112 3.72 12.24 12.19
N GLU A 113 3.33 12.99 13.22
CA GLU A 113 2.73 12.45 14.46
C GLU A 113 1.35 11.76 14.23
N HIS A 114 0.78 11.91 13.04
CA HIS A 114 -0.52 11.35 12.66
C HIS A 114 -0.38 10.12 11.75
N SER A 115 0.85 9.67 11.47
CA SER A 115 1.15 8.49 10.68
C SER A 115 0.52 7.25 11.33
N MET A 116 0.07 6.31 10.50
CA MET A 116 -0.35 4.98 10.96
C MET A 116 0.72 4.36 11.86
N THR A 117 0.29 3.77 12.97
CA THR A 117 1.19 3.10 13.91
C THR A 117 1.77 1.82 13.31
N GLU A 118 2.83 1.27 13.93
CA GLU A 118 3.45 0.02 13.49
C GLU A 118 2.48 -1.17 13.45
N ASP A 119 1.43 -1.15 14.28
CA ASP A 119 0.38 -2.18 14.34
C ASP A 119 -0.76 -1.93 13.32
N GLY A 120 -0.64 -0.91 12.47
CA GLY A 120 -1.64 -0.58 11.44
C GLY A 120 -2.84 0.22 11.94
N GLU A 121 -2.88 0.58 13.22
CA GLU A 121 -3.95 1.40 13.79
C GLU A 121 -3.78 2.87 13.40
N ALA A 122 -4.91 3.52 13.10
CA ALA A 122 -4.95 4.94 12.79
C ALA A 122 -4.81 5.79 14.07
N THR A 123 -3.98 6.82 14.04
CA THR A 123 -3.87 7.78 15.15
C THR A 123 -5.18 8.57 15.29
N THR A 124 -5.88 8.39 16.42
CA THR A 124 -7.13 9.10 16.74
C THR A 124 -6.86 10.41 17.46
N TRP A 125 -7.64 11.45 17.15
CA TRP A 125 -7.64 12.74 17.88
C TRP A 125 -8.03 12.51 19.36
N ILE A 126 -7.27 13.10 20.29
CA ILE A 126 -7.64 13.21 21.71
C ILE A 126 -8.54 14.44 21.90
#